data_AF-A0A0C3NML6-F1
#
_entry.id   AF-A0A0C3NML6-F1
#
_cell.length_a   1.000
_cell.length_b   1.000
_cell.length_c   1.000
_cell.angle_alpha   90.00
_cell.angle_beta   90.00
_cell.angle_gamma   90.00
#
_symmetry.space_group_name_H-M   'P 1'
#
loop_
_entity.id
_entity.type
_entity.pdbx_description
1 polymer ?
#
loop_
_entity_poly.entity_id
_entity_poly.type
_entity_poly.pdbx_seq_one_letter_code
_entity_poly.pdbx_strand_id
1 'polypeptide(L)'
;MCVYNSVCSTFFAPSNLCGLYGMHCKYIHSCPMWKNEGPCFDCIFVVTNPEVEGMCGLDIACILCFFSFKYQGTLYPCAVLRWFDCMGDGPDIATGMWIIHPSYNACNVPHIAIIHIDVIYHVALS
;
A
#
# COMPACT_ATOMS: atom_id res chain seq x y z
N MET A 1 -7.70 6.88 -20.10
CA MET A 1 -7.51 6.58 -18.68
C MET A 1 -8.02 5.17 -18.46
N CYS A 2 -7.24 4.31 -17.82
CA CYS A 2 -7.64 2.93 -17.50
C CYS A 2 -7.66 2.76 -15.98
N VAL A 3 -8.62 1.99 -15.47
CA VAL A 3 -8.79 1.70 -14.04
C VAL A 3 -8.68 0.19 -13.83
N TYR A 4 -7.99 -0.22 -12.77
CA TYR A 4 -7.72 -1.61 -12.44
C TYR A 4 -8.13 -1.88 -10.99
N ASN A 5 -8.71 -3.05 -10.75
CA ASN A 5 -9.16 -3.46 -9.41
C ASN A 5 -8.08 -4.23 -8.63
N SER A 6 -6.93 -4.47 -9.24
CA SER A 6 -5.81 -5.17 -8.61
C SER A 6 -4.52 -4.98 -9.40
N VAL A 7 -3.39 -5.14 -8.73
CA VAL A 7 -2.05 -5.16 -9.32
C VAL A 7 -1.26 -6.34 -8.74
N CYS A 8 -0.39 -6.99 -9.53
CA CYS A 8 0.60 -7.92 -8.99
C CYS A 8 1.92 -7.17 -8.81
N SER A 9 2.48 -7.23 -7.60
CA SER A 9 3.86 -6.83 -7.31
C SER A 9 4.72 -8.08 -7.27
N THR A 10 5.79 -8.11 -8.07
CA THR A 10 6.76 -9.20 -8.08
C THR A 10 8.05 -8.75 -7.40
N PHE A 11 8.50 -9.48 -6.38
CA PHE A 11 9.71 -9.17 -5.62
C PHE A 11 10.51 -10.44 -5.33
N PHE A 12 11.82 -10.28 -5.09
CA PHE A 12 12.69 -11.38 -4.73
C PHE A 12 12.78 -11.48 -3.20
N ALA A 13 12.53 -12.66 -2.63
CA ALA A 13 12.68 -12.91 -1.20
C ALA A 13 13.51 -14.19 -0.99
N PRO A 14 14.83 -14.07 -0.75
CA PRO A 14 15.75 -15.21 -0.73
C PRO A 14 15.52 -16.17 0.45
N SER A 15 14.76 -15.76 1.48
CA SER A 15 14.53 -16.52 2.71
C SER A 15 13.39 -17.54 2.65
N ASN A 16 12.53 -17.52 1.62
CA ASN A 16 11.37 -18.43 1.53
C ASN A 16 11.55 -19.49 0.43
N LEU A 17 11.42 -20.77 0.82
CA LEU A 17 11.69 -21.96 0.00
C LEU A 17 10.70 -22.23 -1.16
N CYS A 18 9.87 -21.26 -1.57
CA CYS A 18 8.81 -21.50 -2.56
C CYS A 18 8.93 -20.58 -3.79
N GLY A 19 9.54 -21.12 -4.86
CA GLY A 19 9.57 -20.54 -6.21
C GLY A 19 10.85 -20.89 -6.97
N LEU A 20 10.76 -21.14 -8.29
CA LEU A 20 11.96 -21.20 -9.15
C LEU A 20 12.66 -19.84 -9.07
N TYR A 21 13.90 -19.83 -8.55
CA TYR A 21 14.73 -18.64 -8.34
C TYR A 21 14.28 -17.64 -7.25
N GLY A 22 13.44 -18.01 -6.26
CA GLY A 22 13.14 -17.14 -5.11
C GLY A 22 12.34 -15.85 -5.40
N MET A 23 11.69 -15.77 -6.57
CA MET A 23 10.76 -14.70 -6.93
C MET A 23 9.35 -14.97 -6.41
N HIS A 24 8.71 -13.95 -5.85
CA HIS A 24 7.35 -13.96 -5.33
C HIS A 24 6.48 -12.94 -6.07
N CYS A 25 5.24 -13.29 -6.41
CA CYS A 25 4.20 -12.33 -6.79
C CYS A 25 3.19 -12.22 -5.64
N LYS A 26 2.86 -10.99 -5.25
CA LYS A 26 1.73 -10.68 -4.39
C LYS A 26 0.72 -9.83 -5.14
N TYR A 27 -0.55 -10.22 -5.05
CA TYR A 27 -1.65 -9.44 -5.57
C TYR A 27 -2.09 -8.45 -4.51
N ILE A 28 -2.21 -7.19 -4.93
CA ILE A 28 -2.77 -6.11 -4.14
C ILE A 28 -4.13 -5.80 -4.73
N HIS A 29 -5.16 -5.90 -3.91
CA HIS A 29 -6.56 -5.73 -4.28
C HIS A 29 -7.07 -4.35 -3.94
N SER A 30 -7.78 -3.77 -4.91
CA SER A 30 -8.56 -2.54 -4.77
C SER A 30 -9.97 -2.79 -5.30
N CYS A 31 -10.64 -3.80 -4.74
CA CYS A 31 -11.92 -4.30 -5.22
C CYS A 31 -13.06 -3.61 -4.48
N PRO A 32 -13.79 -2.65 -5.08
CA PRO A 32 -14.93 -2.00 -4.41
C PRO A 32 -16.10 -2.95 -4.14
N MET A 33 -16.14 -4.10 -4.82
CA MET A 33 -17.13 -5.15 -4.62
C MET A 33 -16.45 -6.52 -4.76
N TRP A 34 -16.06 -7.09 -3.63
CA TRP A 34 -15.49 -8.42 -3.51
C TRP A 34 -16.56 -9.41 -3.07
N LYS A 35 -16.70 -10.52 -3.82
CA LYS A 35 -17.67 -11.61 -3.54
C LYS A 35 -19.13 -11.16 -3.35
N ASN A 36 -19.50 -9.99 -3.88
CA ASN A 36 -20.82 -9.38 -3.68
C ASN A 36 -21.15 -9.06 -2.20
N GLU A 37 -20.13 -8.99 -1.33
CA GLU A 37 -20.28 -8.75 0.11
C GLU A 37 -19.88 -7.32 0.49
N GLY A 38 -18.88 -6.74 -0.18
CA GLY A 38 -18.45 -5.36 0.08
C GLY A 38 -17.05 -5.07 -0.47
N PRO A 39 -16.51 -3.87 -0.20
CA PRO A 39 -15.18 -3.51 -0.63
C PRO A 39 -14.09 -4.33 0.08
N CYS A 40 -13.07 -4.72 -0.68
CA CYS A 40 -11.83 -5.30 -0.20
C CYS A 40 -10.68 -4.46 -0.74
N PHE A 41 -10.05 -3.71 0.16
CA PHE A 41 -8.95 -2.81 -0.12
C PHE A 41 -7.75 -3.23 0.73
N ASP A 42 -6.60 -3.42 0.10
CA ASP A 42 -5.40 -3.82 0.80
C ASP A 42 -4.65 -2.60 1.37
N CYS A 43 -4.07 -2.80 2.55
CA CYS A 43 -3.14 -1.84 3.16
C CYS A 43 -1.70 -2.12 2.71
N ILE A 44 -0.95 -1.04 2.52
CA ILE A 44 0.44 -1.02 2.08
C ILE A 44 1.26 -0.10 2.98
N PHE A 45 2.58 -0.31 2.94
CA PHE A 45 3.55 0.64 3.44
C PHE A 45 4.01 1.57 2.33
N VAL A 46 4.14 2.86 2.64
CA VAL A 46 4.68 3.86 1.74
C VAL A 46 5.94 4.42 2.38
N VAL A 47 7.05 4.45 1.64
CA VAL A 47 8.30 5.04 2.14
C VAL A 47 8.15 6.54 2.11
N THR A 48 8.18 7.16 3.29
CA THR A 48 8.10 8.62 3.44
C THR A 48 9.40 9.22 3.95
N ASN A 49 10.24 8.43 4.63
CA ASN A 49 11.62 8.81 4.93
C ASN A 49 12.59 7.64 4.68
N PRO A 50 13.31 7.61 3.55
CA PRO A 50 14.21 6.51 3.20
C PRO A 50 15.47 6.44 4.07
N GLU A 51 15.80 7.50 4.81
CA GLU A 51 16.97 7.55 5.69
C GLU A 51 16.73 6.88 7.05
N VAL A 52 15.48 6.50 7.34
CA VAL A 52 15.08 5.91 8.61
C VAL A 52 14.70 4.46 8.41
N GLU A 53 15.36 3.56 9.13
CA GLU A 53 15.08 2.13 9.06
C GLU A 53 13.77 1.75 9.77
N GLY A 54 13.13 0.70 9.26
CA GLY A 54 11.94 0.11 9.85
C GLY A 54 10.70 0.98 9.71
N MET A 55 9.73 0.78 10.62
CA MET A 55 8.42 1.44 10.56
C MET A 55 8.50 2.96 10.74
N CYS A 56 9.56 3.49 11.34
CA CYS A 56 9.74 4.94 11.52
C CYS A 56 10.00 5.69 10.20
N GLY A 57 10.38 4.99 9.13
CA GLY A 57 10.52 5.56 7.78
C GLY A 57 9.32 5.29 6.86
N LEU A 58 8.28 4.64 7.37
CA LEU A 58 7.13 4.15 6.60
C LEU A 58 5.83 4.75 7.13
N ASP A 59 4.97 5.16 6.21
CA ASP A 59 3.57 5.45 6.50
C ASP A 59 2.66 4.32 6.00
N ILE A 60 1.46 4.24 6.56
CA ILE A 60 0.48 3.21 6.24
C ILE A 60 -0.65 3.81 5.42
N ALA A 61 -1.01 3.14 4.34
CA ALA A 61 -2.09 3.56 3.46
C ALA A 61 -2.92 2.39 2.97
N CYS A 62 -4.20 2.63 2.69
CA CYS A 62 -5.11 1.66 2.08
C CYS A 62 -5.37 2.05 0.63
N ILE A 63 -5.18 1.11 -0.31
CA ILE A 63 -5.34 1.39 -1.74
C ILE A 63 -6.81 1.29 -2.12
N LEU A 64 -7.35 2.41 -2.61
CA LEU A 64 -8.73 2.50 -3.05
C LEU A 64 -8.90 2.12 -4.52
N CYS A 65 -7.92 2.42 -5.36
CA CYS A 65 -8.01 2.22 -6.79
C CYS A 65 -6.63 2.33 -7.47
N PHE A 66 -6.39 1.51 -8.50
CA PHE A 66 -5.26 1.71 -9.41
C PHE A 66 -5.75 2.30 -10.73
N PHE A 67 -4.99 3.23 -11.30
CA PHE A 67 -5.31 3.79 -12.60
C PHE A 67 -4.06 4.22 -13.35
N SER A 68 -4.20 4.47 -14.66
CA SER A 68 -3.12 5.05 -15.46
C SER A 68 -3.65 6.11 -16.42
N PHE A 69 -2.81 7.13 -16.66
CA PHE A 69 -3.09 8.21 -17.60
C PHE A 69 -1.85 8.55 -18.44
N LYS A 70 -2.07 9.17 -19.60
CA LYS A 70 -0.97 9.65 -20.45
C LYS A 70 -0.84 11.16 -20.31
N TYR A 71 0.38 11.64 -20.13
CA TYR A 71 0.72 13.06 -20.13
C TYR A 71 2.01 13.27 -20.92
N GLN A 72 1.99 14.19 -21.88
CA GLN A 72 3.12 14.46 -22.79
C GLN A 72 3.73 13.20 -23.45
N GLY A 73 2.89 12.21 -23.79
CA GLY A 73 3.34 10.97 -24.42
C GLY A 73 3.81 9.87 -23.45
N THR A 74 4.02 10.21 -22.17
CA THR A 74 4.42 9.26 -21.13
C THR A 74 3.20 8.68 -20.42
N LEU A 75 3.21 7.36 -20.16
CA LEU A 75 2.19 6.67 -19.37
C LEU A 75 2.58 6.70 -17.89
N TYR A 76 1.69 7.18 -17.03
CA TYR A 76 1.89 7.26 -15.59
C TYR A 76 0.96 6.27 -14.88
N PRO A 77 1.48 5.15 -14.37
CA PRO A 77 0.73 4.27 -13.47
C PRO A 77 0.64 4.87 -12.06
N CYS A 78 -0.56 4.95 -11.52
CA CYS A 78 -0.82 5.59 -10.23
C CYS A 78 -1.78 4.75 -9.37
N ALA A 79 -1.75 5.03 -8.08
CA ALA A 79 -2.71 4.52 -7.11
C ALA A 79 -3.37 5.69 -6.37
N VAL A 80 -4.67 5.57 -6.12
CA VAL A 80 -5.40 6.39 -5.14
C VAL A 80 -5.36 5.65 -3.82
N LEU A 81 -4.93 6.33 -2.76
CA LEU A 81 -4.85 5.75 -1.43
C LEU A 81 -5.49 6.64 -0.38
N ARG A 82 -5.86 6.02 0.74
CA ARG A 82 -6.27 6.69 1.98
C ARG A 82 -5.22 6.47 3.05
N TRP A 83 -4.75 7.54 3.66
CA TRP A 83 -3.75 7.47 4.72
C TRP A 83 -4.33 7.03 6.06
N PHE A 84 -3.47 6.42 6.87
CA PHE A 84 -3.72 6.04 8.24
C PHE A 84 -2.64 6.61 9.14
N ASP A 85 -3.02 7.01 10.35
CA ASP A 85 -2.09 7.46 11.38
C ASP A 85 -1.87 6.33 12.41
N CYS A 86 -0.65 6.20 12.92
CA CYS A 86 -0.31 5.27 13.98
C CYS A 86 -0.80 5.77 15.34
N MET A 87 -1.39 4.87 16.13
CA MET A 87 -1.77 5.13 17.52
C MET A 87 -0.59 4.87 18.45
N GLY A 88 0.09 5.94 18.85
CA GLY A 88 1.25 5.88 19.76
C GLY A 88 2.58 5.62 19.06
N ASP A 89 3.64 5.53 19.85
CA ASP A 89 5.03 5.51 19.37
C ASP A 89 5.58 4.10 19.10
N GLY A 90 4.75 3.07 19.17
CA GLY A 90 5.20 1.68 19.03
C GLY A 90 4.06 0.68 18.83
N PRO A 91 4.41 -0.58 18.56
CA PRO A 91 3.43 -1.66 18.44
C PRO A 91 2.71 -1.89 19.77
N ASP A 92 1.45 -2.26 19.67
CA ASP A 92 0.64 -2.66 20.82
C ASP A 92 1.28 -3.86 21.53
N ILE A 93 1.37 -3.79 22.86
CA ILE A 93 2.10 -4.75 23.68
C ILE A 93 1.47 -6.15 23.60
N ALA A 94 0.14 -6.23 23.45
CA ALA A 94 -0.58 -7.49 23.44
C ALA A 94 -0.45 -8.22 22.09
N THR A 95 -0.45 -7.47 20.98
CA THR A 95 -0.44 -8.03 19.61
C THR A 95 0.92 -7.98 18.93
N GLY A 96 1.82 -7.12 19.39
CA GLY A 96 3.06 -6.78 18.69
C GLY A 96 2.82 -6.04 17.37
N MET A 97 1.60 -5.54 17.12
CA MET A 97 1.21 -4.90 15.87
C MET A 97 0.97 -3.40 16.07
N TRP A 98 1.21 -2.62 15.03
CA TRP A 98 0.85 -1.21 15.02
C TRP A 98 -0.67 -1.05 14.91
N ILE A 99 -1.25 -0.33 15.87
CA ILE A 99 -2.65 0.06 15.81
C ILE A 99 -2.73 1.32 14.95
N ILE A 100 -3.62 1.32 13.96
CA ILE A 100 -3.79 2.41 13.02
C ILE A 100 -5.23 2.90 13.01
N HIS A 101 -5.43 4.20 12.73
CA HIS A 101 -6.76 4.75 12.46
C HIS A 101 -6.76 5.55 11.15
N PRO A 102 -7.92 5.71 10.50
CA PRO A 102 -7.97 6.51 9.29
C PRO A 102 -7.57 7.96 9.54
N SER A 103 -6.73 8.50 8.67
CA SER A 103 -6.24 9.87 8.73
C SER A 103 -7.23 10.84 8.09
N TYR A 104 -7.29 12.06 8.64
CA TYR A 104 -8.15 13.14 8.19
C TYR A 104 -7.35 14.44 8.07
N ASN A 105 -7.65 15.24 7.04
CA ASN A 105 -6.99 16.53 6.86
C ASN A 105 -7.57 17.62 7.79
N ALA A 106 -7.02 18.84 7.70
CA ALA A 106 -7.46 19.99 8.52
C ALA A 106 -8.96 20.35 8.37
N CYS A 107 -9.60 19.92 7.28
CA CYS A 107 -11.05 20.11 7.03
C CYS A 107 -11.90 18.93 7.51
N ASN A 108 -11.31 17.97 8.25
CA ASN A 108 -11.95 16.74 8.70
C ASN A 108 -12.48 15.85 7.55
N VAL A 109 -11.81 15.89 6.39
CA VAL A 109 -12.09 15.03 5.22
C VAL A 109 -11.05 13.90 5.18
N PRO A 110 -11.41 12.67 4.75
CA PRO A 110 -10.44 11.58 4.61
C PRO A 110 -9.18 12.04 3.86
N HIS A 111 -8.02 11.77 4.46
CA HIS A 111 -6.75 12.14 3.87
C HIS A 111 -6.44 11.17 2.72
N ILE A 112 -6.65 11.65 1.48
CA ILE A 112 -6.50 10.89 0.25
C ILE A 112 -5.37 11.50 -0.57
N ALA A 113 -4.54 10.65 -1.18
CA ALA A 113 -3.50 11.07 -2.10
C ALA A 113 -3.45 10.19 -3.35
N ILE A 114 -2.83 10.73 -4.39
CA ILE A 114 -2.46 10.01 -5.61
C ILE A 114 -0.94 9.87 -5.59
N ILE A 115 -0.47 8.63 -5.67
CA ILE A 115 0.96 8.32 -5.73
C ILE A 115 1.29 7.54 -7.00
N HIS A 116 2.53 7.64 -7.46
CA HIS A 116 3.06 6.75 -8.48
C HIS A 116 3.21 5.33 -7.89
N ILE A 117 2.98 4.28 -8.67
CA ILE A 117 3.04 2.90 -8.13
C ILE A 117 4.45 2.55 -7.59
N ASP A 118 5.51 3.14 -8.15
CA ASP A 118 6.90 2.84 -7.77
C ASP A 118 7.27 3.22 -6.33
N VAL A 119 6.50 4.09 -5.66
CA VAL A 119 6.78 4.46 -4.25
C VAL A 119 6.07 3.53 -3.25
N ILE A 120 5.27 2.58 -3.75
CA ILE A 120 4.61 1.57 -2.92
C ILE A 120 5.65 0.53 -2.52
N TYR A 121 6.02 0.51 -1.24
CA TYR A 121 6.96 -0.47 -0.73
C TYR A 121 6.21 -1.66 -0.14
N HIS A 122 6.56 -2.85 -0.60
CA HIS A 122 6.02 -4.08 -0.04
C HIS A 122 7.08 -4.70 0.88
N VAL A 123 6.87 -4.65 2.20
CA VAL A 123 7.71 -5.39 3.15
C VAL A 123 7.43 -6.88 2.96
N ALA A 124 8.42 -7.61 2.44
CA ALA A 124 8.45 -9.05 2.61
C ALA A 124 8.57 -9.32 4.11
N LEU A 125 7.49 -9.84 4.73
CA LEU A 125 7.58 -10.47 6.04
C LEU A 125 8.64 -11.57 5.93
N SER A 126 9.84 -11.30 6.45
CA SER A 126 10.92 -12.27 6.64
C SER A 126 10.80 -12.89 8.02
#